data_AF-A0A3M8T3I5-F1
#
_entry.id   AF-A0A3M8T3I5-F1
#
_cell.length_a   1.000
_cell.length_b   1.000
_cell.length_c   1.000
_cell.angle_alpha   90.00
_cell.angle_beta   90.00
_cell.angle_gamma   90.00
#
_symmetry.space_group_name_H-M   'P 1'
#
loop_
_entity.id
_entity.type
_entity.pdbx_description
1 polymer ?
#
loop_
_entity_poly.entity_id
_entity_poly.type
_entity_poly.pdbx_seq_one_letter_code
_entity_poly.pdbx_strand_id
1 'polypeptide(L)'
;MLIDLLMASGHHLLVFALVSMLVAESVLLRGAIDTATLQRLTRLDAGYGMCAGLLLVVGLLRVFFGIKGEDFYLHNPWFHAKLGAYVLVGLLSILPTVRILRWRKALTIDPAFRPGPDAVAGLARVVRFELVLIAAIFVLAAAMARFGGF
;
A
#
# COMPACT_ATOMS: atom_id res chain seq x y z
N MET A 1 14.93 23.92 3.08
CA MET A 1 13.75 24.19 3.94
C MET A 1 12.43 23.93 3.20
N LEU A 2 12.12 24.62 2.09
CA LEU A 2 10.84 24.40 1.37
C LEU A 2 10.74 23.02 0.69
N ILE A 3 11.79 22.58 0.00
CA ILE A 3 11.78 21.27 -0.71
C ILE A 3 11.59 20.11 0.26
N ASP A 4 12.31 20.10 1.39
CA ASP A 4 12.16 19.10 2.44
C ASP A 4 10.72 19.05 3.00
N LEU A 5 10.12 20.23 3.26
CA LEU A 5 8.72 20.34 3.69
C LEU A 5 7.75 19.76 2.65
N LEU A 6 7.95 20.06 1.37
CA LEU A 6 7.10 19.54 0.29
C LEU A 6 7.23 18.02 0.14
N MET A 7 8.45 17.49 0.23
CA MET A 7 8.70 16.04 0.17
C MET A 7 8.10 15.32 1.38
N ALA A 8 8.26 15.87 2.58
CA ALA A 8 7.64 15.33 3.78
C ALA A 8 6.12 15.37 3.67
N SER A 9 5.52 16.52 3.32
CA SER A 9 4.07 16.66 3.15
C SER A 9 3.52 15.69 2.10
N GLY A 10 4.17 15.63 0.93
CA GLY A 10 3.82 14.71 -0.14
C GLY A 10 3.88 13.24 0.30
N HIS A 11 4.93 12.86 1.04
CA HIS A 11 5.05 11.50 1.58
C HIS A 11 3.87 11.15 2.50
N HIS A 12 3.49 12.03 3.44
CA HIS A 12 2.37 11.77 4.33
C HIS A 12 1.03 11.69 3.57
N LEU A 13 0.79 12.60 2.62
CA LEU A 13 -0.42 12.56 1.79
C LEU A 13 -0.52 11.27 0.97
N LEU A 14 0.60 10.79 0.41
CA LEU A 14 0.66 9.52 -0.29
C LEU A 14 0.36 8.33 0.64
N VAL A 15 0.88 8.34 1.87
CA VAL A 15 0.55 7.31 2.88
C VAL A 15 -0.94 7.33 3.20
N PHE A 16 -1.53 8.51 3.42
CA PHE A 16 -2.97 8.64 3.70
C PHE A 16 -3.82 8.14 2.53
N ALA A 17 -3.46 8.48 1.30
CA ALA A 17 -4.14 8.01 0.10
C ALA A 17 -4.05 6.47 -0.02
N LEU A 18 -2.86 5.92 0.17
CA LEU A 18 -2.61 4.47 0.13
C LEU A 18 -3.47 3.72 1.17
N VAL A 19 -3.46 4.17 2.43
CA VAL A 19 -4.28 3.57 3.50
C VAL A 19 -5.77 3.68 3.17
N SER A 20 -6.22 4.84 2.69
CA SER A 20 -7.64 5.09 2.38
C SER A 20 -8.14 4.15 1.27
N MET A 21 -7.35 3.94 0.22
CA MET A 21 -7.71 3.02 -0.87
C MET A 21 -7.76 1.58 -0.39
N LEU A 22 -6.77 1.14 0.39
CA LEU A 22 -6.74 -0.22 0.92
C LEU A 22 -7.89 -0.51 1.90
N VAL A 23 -8.27 0.48 2.72
CA VAL A 23 -9.47 0.39 3.57
C VAL A 23 -10.73 0.31 2.71
N ALA A 24 -10.84 1.12 1.65
CA ALA A 24 -11.97 1.07 0.73
C ALA A 24 -12.10 -0.29 0.05
N GLU A 25 -10.99 -0.89 -0.41
CA GLU A 25 -10.96 -2.25 -0.95
C GLU A 25 -11.43 -3.28 0.07
N SER A 26 -10.94 -3.21 1.31
CA SER A 26 -11.37 -4.08 2.41
C SER A 26 -12.88 -4.00 2.66
N VAL A 27 -13.46 -2.80 2.56
CA VAL A 27 -14.91 -2.59 2.69
C VAL A 27 -15.68 -3.19 1.51
N LEU A 28 -15.23 -2.93 0.27
CA LEU A 28 -15.88 -3.47 -0.94
C LEU A 28 -15.86 -5.01 -0.96
N LEU A 29 -14.76 -5.61 -0.52
CA LEU A 29 -14.60 -7.07 -0.45
C LEU A 29 -15.47 -7.75 0.62
N ARG A 30 -16.15 -6.99 1.49
CA ARG A 30 -17.17 -7.54 2.41
C ARG A 30 -18.53 -7.71 1.75
N GLY A 31 -18.80 -6.99 0.66
CA GLY A 31 -20.08 -7.00 -0.03
C GLY A 31 -20.14 -8.01 -1.19
N ALA A 32 -21.29 -8.05 -1.86
CA ALA A 32 -21.44 -8.79 -3.10
C ALA A 32 -20.61 -8.12 -4.22
N ILE A 33 -19.82 -8.92 -4.95
CA ILE A 33 -19.00 -8.42 -6.05
C ILE A 33 -19.83 -8.42 -7.34
N ASP A 34 -20.52 -7.32 -7.58
CA ASP A 34 -21.17 -7.04 -8.86
C ASP A 34 -20.21 -6.31 -9.83
N THR A 35 -20.69 -6.04 -11.04
CA THR A 35 -19.93 -5.37 -12.09
C THR A 35 -19.41 -4.00 -11.65
N ALA A 36 -20.26 -3.19 -11.00
CA ALA A 36 -19.89 -1.85 -10.55
C ALA A 36 -18.82 -1.90 -9.44
N THR A 37 -18.97 -2.82 -8.49
CA THR A 37 -18.03 -3.05 -7.40
C THR A 37 -16.69 -3.52 -7.93
N LEU A 38 -16.66 -4.45 -8.88
CA LEU A 38 -15.42 -4.94 -9.47
C LEU A 38 -14.67 -3.85 -10.25
N GLN A 39 -15.39 -2.97 -10.96
CA GLN A 39 -14.79 -1.81 -11.63
C GLN A 39 -14.19 -0.82 -10.63
N ARG A 40 -14.89 -0.53 -9.52
CA ARG A 40 -14.36 0.33 -8.45
C ARG A 40 -13.14 -0.29 -7.80
N LEU A 41 -13.20 -1.58 -7.48
CA LEU A 41 -12.10 -2.34 -6.89
C LEU A 41 -10.85 -2.30 -7.79
N THR A 42 -11.02 -2.45 -9.11
CA THR A 42 -9.90 -2.36 -10.06
C THR A 42 -9.26 -0.96 -10.09
N ARG A 43 -10.07 0.10 -10.00
CA ARG A 43 -9.54 1.48 -10.00
C ARG A 43 -8.84 1.81 -8.69
N LEU A 44 -9.38 1.36 -7.57
CA LEU A 44 -8.76 1.51 -6.25
C LEU A 44 -7.42 0.78 -6.19
N ASP A 45 -7.38 -0.49 -6.63
CA ASP A 45 -6.15 -1.30 -6.64
C ASP A 45 -5.05 -0.69 -7.53
N ALA A 46 -5.42 -0.18 -8.70
CA ALA A 46 -4.48 0.54 -9.57
C ALA A 46 -3.99 1.86 -8.94
N GLY A 47 -4.88 2.61 -8.27
CA GLY A 47 -4.53 3.83 -7.55
C GLY A 47 -3.61 3.54 -6.35
N TYR A 48 -3.91 2.49 -5.59
CA TYR A 48 -3.09 1.99 -4.49
C TYR A 48 -1.69 1.65 -4.97
N GLY A 49 -1.56 0.86 -6.04
CA GLY A 49 -0.27 0.50 -6.63
C GLY A 49 0.53 1.71 -7.11
N MET A 50 -0.14 2.68 -7.73
CA MET A 50 0.49 3.95 -8.15
C MET A 50 0.98 4.76 -6.94
N CYS A 51 0.15 4.92 -5.91
CA CYS A 51 0.53 5.62 -4.68
C CYS A 51 1.68 4.90 -3.97
N ALA A 52 1.71 3.58 -3.97
CA ALA A 52 2.83 2.81 -3.44
C ALA A 52 4.12 3.12 -4.22
N GLY A 53 4.10 3.02 -5.54
CA GLY A 53 5.27 3.37 -6.37
C GLY A 53 5.79 4.79 -6.10
N LEU A 54 4.90 5.77 -6.07
CA LEU A 54 5.25 7.17 -5.76
C LEU A 54 5.80 7.33 -4.34
N LEU A 55 5.21 6.65 -3.36
CA LEU A 55 5.64 6.71 -1.97
C LEU A 55 7.06 6.18 -1.80
N LEU A 56 7.41 5.10 -2.51
CA LEU A 56 8.76 4.55 -2.52
C LEU A 56 9.75 5.54 -3.14
N VAL A 57 9.42 6.13 -4.29
CA VAL A 57 10.27 7.14 -4.94
C VAL A 57 10.50 8.33 -4.02
N VAL A 58 9.45 8.90 -3.43
CA VAL A 58 9.58 10.02 -2.47
C VAL A 58 10.37 9.60 -1.24
N GLY A 59 10.18 8.38 -0.75
CA GLY A 59 10.94 7.81 0.38
C GLY A 59 12.44 7.75 0.08
N LEU A 60 12.84 7.24 -1.08
CA LEU A 60 14.23 7.17 -1.52
C LEU A 60 14.84 8.56 -1.70
N LEU A 61 14.11 9.49 -2.31
CA LEU A 61 14.57 10.87 -2.45
C LEU A 61 14.83 11.52 -1.07
N ARG A 62 14.03 11.17 -0.04
CA ARG A 62 14.27 11.64 1.33
C ARG A 62 15.49 10.99 1.99
N VAL A 63 15.90 9.79 1.56
CA VAL A 63 17.13 9.15 2.05
C VAL A 63 18.37 9.86 1.50
N PHE A 64 18.41 10.10 0.18
CA PHE A 64 19.58 10.67 -0.49
C PHE A 64 19.66 12.20 -0.44
N PHE A 65 18.52 12.89 -0.42
CA PHE A 65 18.46 14.36 -0.48
C PHE A 65 17.81 14.99 0.75
N GLY A 66 17.49 14.20 1.77
CA GLY A 66 16.88 14.69 3.01
C GLY A 66 17.90 15.19 4.03
N ILE A 67 17.40 15.95 5.02
CA ILE A 67 18.21 16.65 6.02
C ILE A 67 19.07 15.72 6.90
N LYS A 68 18.66 14.45 7.07
CA LYS A 68 19.33 13.48 7.93
C LYS A 68 20.59 12.85 7.32
N GLY A 69 20.78 12.97 6.01
CA GLY A 69 21.84 12.26 5.27
C GLY A 69 21.60 10.75 5.16
N GLU A 70 22.23 10.10 4.19
CA GLU A 70 22.04 8.67 3.91
C GLU A 70 22.55 7.75 5.05
N ASP A 71 23.64 8.13 5.71
CA ASP A 71 24.26 7.35 6.79
C ASP A 71 23.30 7.09 7.97
N PHE A 72 22.45 8.07 8.29
CA PHE A 72 21.42 7.91 9.33
C PHE A 72 20.45 6.79 8.98
N TYR A 73 20.07 6.64 7.72
CA TYR A 73 19.13 5.61 7.29
C TYR A 73 19.80 4.24 7.21
N LEU A 74 21.03 4.18 6.67
CA LEU A 74 21.76 2.92 6.45
C LEU A 74 22.14 2.22 7.76
N HIS A 75 22.38 2.94 8.85
CA HIS A 75 22.74 2.35 10.14
C HIS A 75 21.55 2.16 11.09
N ASN A 76 20.34 2.55 10.67
CA ASN A 76 19.16 2.51 11.53
C ASN A 76 18.36 1.21 11.31
N PRO A 77 18.35 0.26 12.26
CA PRO A 77 17.64 -1.01 12.09
C PRO A 77 16.12 -0.82 11.93
N TRP A 78 15.55 0.23 12.52
CA TRP A 78 14.12 0.56 12.37
C TRP A 78 13.79 1.02 10.95
N PHE A 79 14.73 1.70 10.28
CA PHE A 79 14.56 2.05 8.87
C PHE A 79 14.52 0.80 7.99
N HIS A 80 15.46 -0.13 8.17
CA HIS A 80 15.50 -1.39 7.41
C HIS A 80 14.26 -2.25 7.66
N ALA A 81 13.84 -2.39 8.92
CA ALA A 81 12.62 -3.11 9.27
C ALA A 81 11.39 -2.46 8.60
N LYS A 82 11.29 -1.12 8.63
CA LYS A 82 10.20 -0.38 8.00
C LYS A 82 10.19 -0.56 6.48
N LEU A 83 11.35 -0.45 5.84
CA LEU A 83 11.49 -0.63 4.40
C LEU A 83 11.20 -2.08 3.98
N GLY A 84 11.70 -3.06 4.73
CA GLY A 84 11.43 -4.48 4.52
C GLY A 84 9.94 -4.81 4.66
N ALA A 85 9.27 -4.28 5.68
CA ALA A 85 7.82 -4.42 5.83
C ALA A 85 7.05 -3.75 4.68
N TYR A 86 7.51 -2.59 4.22
CA TYR A 86 6.92 -1.90 3.06
C TYR A 86 7.06 -2.71 1.77
N VAL A 87 8.24 -3.28 1.51
CA VAL A 87 8.47 -4.16 0.36
C VAL A 87 7.62 -5.43 0.46
N LEU A 88 7.51 -6.01 1.66
CA LEU A 88 6.65 -7.19 1.89
C LEU A 88 5.18 -6.89 1.56
N VAL A 89 4.67 -5.73 1.97
CA VAL A 89 3.32 -5.26 1.60
C VAL A 89 3.18 -5.17 0.08
N GLY A 90 4.14 -4.53 -0.61
CA GLY A 90 4.10 -4.40 -2.06
C GLY A 90 4.16 -5.74 -2.81
N LEU A 91 4.94 -6.71 -2.31
CA LEU A 91 4.98 -8.07 -2.86
C LEU A 91 3.67 -8.82 -2.64
N LEU A 92 3.08 -8.66 -1.45
CA LEU A 92 1.80 -9.27 -1.12
C LEU A 92 0.67 -8.70 -2.00
N SER A 93 0.71 -7.39 -2.31
CA SER A 93 -0.31 -6.70 -3.10
C SER A 93 -0.38 -7.15 -4.55
N ILE A 94 0.66 -7.83 -5.06
CA ILE A 94 0.63 -8.44 -6.38
C ILE A 94 -0.50 -9.48 -6.47
N LEU A 95 -0.78 -10.21 -5.38
CA LEU A 95 -1.82 -11.23 -5.37
C LEU A 95 -3.23 -10.62 -5.54
N PRO A 96 -3.65 -9.60 -4.76
CA PRO A 96 -4.85 -8.82 -5.02
C PRO A 96 -4.96 -8.31 -6.44
N THR A 97 -3.96 -7.58 -6.93
CA THR A 97 -3.96 -6.99 -8.26
C THR A 97 -4.20 -8.04 -9.34
N VAL A 98 -3.46 -9.15 -9.32
CA VAL A 98 -3.63 -10.22 -10.31
C VAL A 98 -5.03 -10.85 -10.25
N ARG A 99 -5.58 -11.08 -9.06
CA ARG A 99 -6.93 -11.65 -8.91
C ARG A 99 -8.00 -10.70 -9.42
N ILE A 100 -7.94 -9.42 -9.05
CA ILE A 100 -8.90 -8.40 -9.46
C ILE A 100 -8.89 -8.24 -10.98
N LEU A 101 -7.70 -8.21 -11.60
CA LEU A 101 -7.56 -8.14 -13.06
C LEU A 101 -8.11 -9.39 -13.76
N ARG A 102 -7.89 -10.59 -13.21
CA ARG A 102 -8.48 -11.83 -13.74
C ARG A 102 -10.00 -11.81 -13.67
N TRP A 103 -10.57 -11.39 -12.55
CA TRP A 103 -12.03 -11.25 -12.42
C TRP A 103 -12.59 -10.22 -13.40
N ARG A 104 -11.91 -9.08 -13.56
CA ARG A 104 -12.32 -8.07 -14.54
C ARG A 104 -12.33 -8.64 -15.96
N LYS A 105 -11.30 -9.40 -16.33
CA LYS A 105 -11.23 -10.07 -17.64
C LYS A 105 -12.34 -11.11 -17.81
N ALA A 106 -12.62 -11.91 -16.77
CA ALA A 106 -13.72 -12.87 -16.81
C ALA A 106 -15.08 -12.18 -17.00
N LEU A 107 -15.31 -11.05 -16.32
CA LEU A 107 -16.53 -10.25 -16.47
C LEU A 107 -16.68 -9.65 -17.88
N THR A 108 -15.58 -9.28 -18.55
CA THR A 108 -15.63 -8.81 -19.95
C THR A 108 -15.99 -9.93 -20.94
N ILE A 109 -15.71 -11.19 -20.59
CA ILE A 109 -16.02 -12.36 -21.42
C ILE A 109 -17.46 -12.83 -21.14
N ASP A 110 -17.85 -12.88 -19.86
CA ASP A 110 -19.17 -13.28 -19.39
C ASP A 110 -19.73 -12.23 -18.40
N PRO A 111 -20.73 -11.42 -18.79
CA PRO A 111 -21.36 -10.44 -17.92
C PRO A 111 -22.06 -11.04 -16.68
N ALA A 112 -22.40 -12.33 -16.71
CA ALA A 112 -22.98 -13.06 -15.59
C ALA A 112 -21.92 -13.57 -14.59
N PHE A 113 -20.63 -13.50 -14.95
CA PHE A 113 -19.54 -13.94 -14.08
C PHE A 113 -19.58 -13.24 -12.72
N ARG A 114 -19.53 -14.02 -11.64
CA ARG A 114 -19.36 -13.52 -10.27
C ARG A 114 -18.26 -14.33 -9.59
N PRO A 115 -17.28 -13.68 -8.92
CA PRO A 115 -16.28 -14.38 -8.13
C PRO A 115 -16.95 -15.23 -7.03
N GLY A 116 -16.47 -16.46 -6.85
CA GLY A 116 -16.97 -17.34 -5.79
C GLY A 116 -16.69 -16.77 -4.39
N PRO A 117 -17.55 -17.05 -3.40
CA PRO A 117 -17.45 -16.47 -2.06
C PRO A 117 -16.11 -16.76 -1.36
N ASP A 118 -15.56 -17.97 -1.52
CA ASP A 118 -14.28 -18.34 -0.93
C ASP A 118 -13.10 -17.55 -1.53
N ALA A 119 -13.17 -17.25 -2.83
CA ALA A 119 -12.14 -16.47 -3.51
C ALA A 119 -12.16 -15.01 -3.03
N VAL A 120 -13.35 -14.45 -2.83
CA VAL A 120 -13.55 -13.11 -2.24
C VAL A 120 -13.06 -13.07 -0.80
N ALA A 121 -13.46 -14.03 0.03
CA ALA A 121 -13.04 -14.11 1.43
C ALA A 121 -11.52 -14.32 1.58
N GLY A 122 -10.91 -15.11 0.69
CA GLY A 122 -9.47 -15.26 0.61
C GLY A 122 -8.77 -13.95 0.29
N LEU A 123 -9.28 -13.20 -0.70
CA LEU A 123 -8.73 -11.90 -1.07
C LEU A 123 -8.90 -10.86 0.05
N ALA A 124 -10.07 -10.80 0.68
CA ALA A 124 -10.35 -9.90 1.80
C ALA A 124 -9.39 -10.11 2.98
N ARG A 125 -9.00 -11.36 3.27
CA ARG A 125 -8.01 -11.68 4.31
C ARG A 125 -6.62 -11.12 3.97
N VAL A 126 -6.21 -11.21 2.70
CA VAL A 126 -4.93 -10.66 2.25
C VAL A 126 -4.91 -9.13 2.44
N VAL A 127 -5.93 -8.44 1.95
CA VAL A 127 -6.05 -6.97 2.08
C VAL A 127 -6.06 -6.53 3.56
N ARG A 128 -6.73 -7.28 4.44
CA ARG A 128 -6.69 -7.00 5.89
C ARG A 128 -5.32 -7.23 6.50
N PHE A 129 -4.60 -8.24 6.04
CA PHE A 129 -3.23 -8.48 6.51
C PHE A 129 -2.27 -7.38 6.04
N GLU A 130 -2.45 -6.84 4.83
CA GLU A 130 -1.72 -5.66 4.34
C GLU A 130 -1.98 -4.43 5.22
N LEU A 131 -3.23 -4.20 5.65
CA LEU A 131 -3.56 -3.14 6.60
C LEU A 131 -2.83 -3.30 7.95
N VAL A 132 -2.72 -4.53 8.46
CA VAL A 132 -1.96 -4.82 9.69
C VAL A 132 -0.47 -4.55 9.49
N LEU A 133 0.09 -4.95 8.35
CA LEU A 133 1.49 -4.65 8.03
C LEU A 133 1.74 -3.15 7.90
N ILE A 134 0.82 -2.39 7.30
CA ILE A 134 0.92 -0.92 7.23
C ILE A 134 0.86 -0.29 8.64
N ALA A 135 0.01 -0.81 9.53
CA ALA A 135 0.01 -0.38 10.92
C ALA A 135 1.37 -0.64 11.59
N ALA A 136 2.00 -1.79 11.34
CA ALA A 136 3.36 -2.08 11.81
C ALA A 136 4.40 -1.10 11.22
N ILE A 137 4.28 -0.74 9.94
CA ILE A 137 5.14 0.28 9.29
C ILE A 137 5.05 1.62 10.02
N PHE A 138 3.87 2.05 10.47
CA PHE A 138 3.73 3.27 11.27
C PHE A 138 4.43 3.18 12.63
N VAL A 139 4.31 2.04 13.32
CA VAL A 139 5.02 1.80 14.58
C VAL A 139 6.53 1.86 14.36
N LEU A 140 7.03 1.23 13.31
CA LEU A 140 8.46 1.25 12.95
C LEU A 140 8.92 2.66 12.56
N ALA A 141 8.09 3.45 11.89
CA ALA A 141 8.39 4.84 11.59
C ALA A 141 8.49 5.70 12.86
N ALA A 142 7.59 5.50 13.82
CA ALA A 142 7.64 6.16 15.13
C ALA A 142 8.88 5.74 15.94
N ALA A 143 9.20 4.43 15.94
CA ALA A 143 10.39 3.89 16.59
C ALA A 143 11.68 4.46 15.98
N MET A 144 11.77 4.53 14.65
CA MET A 144 12.88 5.16 13.92
C MET A 144 13.06 6.63 14.34
N ALA A 145 11.97 7.38 14.50
CA ALA A 145 12.01 8.79 14.92
C ALA A 145 12.43 8.98 16.39
N ARG A 146 12.09 8.02 17.27
CA ARG A 146 12.34 8.11 18.71
C ARG A 146 13.67 7.50 19.16
N PHE A 147 14.02 6.34 18.60
CA PHE A 147 15.15 5.50 19.03
C PHE A 147 16.28 5.43 18.00
N GLY A 148 16.10 6.05 16.83
CA GLY A 148 17.10 6.06 15.77
C GLY A 148 18.30 6.98 16.00
N GLY A 149 18.47 7.59 17.18
CA GLY A 149 19.60 8.49 17.46
C GLY A 149 20.81 7.73 18.00
N PHE A 150 21.95 7.81 17.32
CA PHE A 150 22.88 8.95 17.40
C PHE A 150 23.24 9.40 15.99
#